data_AF-A0A7S3UKH8-F1
#
_entry.id   AF-A0A7S3UKH8-F1
#
_cell.length_a   1.000
_cell.length_b   1.000
_cell.length_c   1.000
_cell.angle_alpha   90.00
_cell.angle_beta   90.00
_cell.angle_gamma   90.00
#
_symmetry.space_group_name_H-M   'P 1'
#
loop_
_entity.id
_entity.type
_entity.pdbx_description
1 polymer ?
#
loop_
_entity_poly.entity_id
_entity_poly.type
_entity_poly.pdbx_seq_one_letter_code
_entity_poly.pdbx_strand_id
1 'polypeptide(L)'
;PADYNPADFVLSELQTAPMDDIEKLAHVYSQQADEEIVPEIEASRAKGAKNPSLKPKSRPAGFTTQLKELFLRDFRDTVRNRPVLIARYCVLIILNLLFGCVFFMAGSSQSEEYWLTNDNEFIPYYGGMVTVCINAMMGSAQGAILGYPAQRGIFLREYASNMYSTIPYMLSKMMVEFPLSFIDSLVQVLITYFMMNFQGNFFYWVLTAWVLNISSVSL
;
A
#
# COMPACT_ATOMS: atom_id res chain seq x y z
N PRO A 1 7.63 -38.29 12.63
CA PRO A 1 9.06 -37.88 12.65
C PRO A 1 9.26 -36.74 13.67
N ALA A 2 10.39 -36.70 14.38
CA ALA A 2 10.59 -35.77 15.51
C ALA A 2 10.72 -34.29 15.09
N ASP A 3 11.14 -34.01 13.85
CA ASP A 3 11.38 -32.65 13.35
C ASP A 3 10.24 -32.09 12.47
N TYR A 4 9.10 -32.79 12.39
CA TYR A 4 7.98 -32.39 11.55
C TYR A 4 6.84 -31.81 12.37
N ASN A 5 6.25 -30.71 11.91
CA ASN A 5 5.01 -30.20 12.49
C ASN A 5 3.93 -31.28 12.32
N PRO A 6 3.33 -31.82 13.41
CA PRO A 6 2.40 -32.93 13.33
C PRO A 6 1.16 -32.61 12.50
N ALA A 7 0.71 -31.35 12.48
CA ALA A 7 -0.42 -30.93 11.64
C ALA A 7 -0.09 -31.01 10.14
N ASP A 8 1.13 -30.64 9.77
CA ASP A 8 1.60 -30.65 8.38
C ASP A 8 1.86 -32.08 7.90
N PHE A 9 2.34 -32.95 8.80
CA PHE A 9 2.50 -34.38 8.56
C PHE A 9 1.17 -35.07 8.30
N VAL A 10 0.14 -34.79 9.11
CA VAL A 10 -1.20 -35.35 8.88
C VAL A 10 -1.79 -34.85 7.56
N LEU A 11 -1.61 -33.56 7.24
CA LEU A 11 -2.10 -33.00 5.98
C LEU A 11 -1.43 -33.64 4.75
N SER A 12 -0.11 -33.87 4.80
CA SER A 12 0.59 -34.54 3.72
C SER A 12 0.11 -35.98 3.55
N GLU A 13 -0.07 -36.70 4.66
CA GLU A 13 -0.47 -38.11 4.62
C GLU A 13 -1.90 -38.29 4.10
N LEU A 14 -2.81 -37.38 4.46
CA LEU A 14 -4.17 -37.34 3.93
C LEU A 14 -4.22 -37.08 2.41
N GLN A 15 -3.20 -36.44 1.85
CA GLN A 15 -3.12 -36.13 0.42
C GLN A 15 -2.47 -37.24 -0.40
N THR A 16 -1.58 -38.04 0.21
CA THR A 16 -0.80 -39.07 -0.50
C THR A 16 -1.25 -40.51 -0.24
N ALA A 17 -1.93 -40.79 0.86
CA ALA A 17 -2.31 -42.15 1.25
C ALA A 17 -3.64 -42.63 0.61
N PRO A 18 -3.83 -43.95 0.42
CA PRO A 18 -5.10 -44.52 -0.02
C PRO A 18 -6.20 -44.38 1.04
N MET A 19 -7.47 -44.30 0.60
CA MET A 19 -8.63 -43.97 1.45
C MET A 19 -8.81 -44.89 2.67
N ASP A 20 -8.51 -46.19 2.52
CA ASP A 20 -8.67 -47.19 3.59
C ASP A 20 -7.73 -46.94 4.78
N ASP A 21 -6.54 -46.39 4.54
CA ASP A 21 -5.58 -46.09 5.61
C ASP A 21 -5.89 -44.74 6.28
N ILE A 22 -6.52 -43.82 5.55
CA ILE A 22 -7.07 -42.57 6.09
C ILE A 22 -8.21 -42.85 7.07
N GLU A 23 -9.13 -43.77 6.72
CA GLU A 23 -10.24 -44.13 7.61
C GLU A 23 -9.77 -44.76 8.93
N LYS A 24 -8.74 -45.62 8.87
CA LYS A 24 -8.13 -46.20 10.08
C LYS A 24 -7.46 -45.13 10.94
N LEU A 25 -6.71 -44.21 10.33
CA LEU A 25 -6.10 -43.07 11.03
C LEU A 25 -7.17 -42.19 11.69
N ALA A 26 -8.23 -41.86 10.96
CA ALA A 26 -9.34 -41.05 11.47
C ALA A 26 -10.01 -41.73 12.68
N HIS A 27 -10.22 -43.05 12.63
CA HIS A 27 -10.82 -43.80 13.74
C HIS A 27 -9.91 -43.86 14.99
N VAL A 28 -8.60 -44.05 14.80
CA VAL A 28 -7.64 -44.06 15.93
C VAL A 28 -7.55 -42.67 16.56
N TYR A 29 -7.47 -41.62 15.74
CA TYR A 29 -7.44 -40.24 16.24
C TYR A 29 -8.77 -39.80 16.86
N SER A 30 -9.92 -40.25 16.36
CA SER A 30 -11.22 -39.94 16.99
C SER A 30 -11.33 -40.60 18.37
N GLN A 31 -10.89 -41.86 18.49
CA GLN A 31 -10.91 -42.56 19.76
C GLN A 31 -9.97 -41.92 20.78
N GLN A 32 -8.75 -41.54 20.36
CA GLN A 32 -7.82 -40.82 21.23
C GLN A 32 -8.31 -39.41 21.59
N ALA A 33 -8.98 -38.73 20.66
CA ALA A 33 -9.60 -37.45 20.93
C ALA A 33 -10.71 -37.57 21.98
N ASP A 34 -11.57 -38.59 21.89
CA ASP A 34 -12.67 -38.80 22.84
C ASP A 34 -12.17 -39.21 24.24
N GLU A 35 -11.09 -39.99 24.34
CA GLU A 35 -10.55 -40.45 25.63
C GLU A 35 -9.70 -39.40 26.37
N GLU A 36 -8.90 -38.61 25.66
CA GLU A 36 -7.90 -37.72 26.28
C GLU A 36 -8.23 -36.24 26.09
N ILE A 37 -8.59 -35.85 24.86
CA ILE A 37 -8.70 -34.45 24.45
C ILE A 37 -10.05 -33.84 24.82
N VAL A 38 -11.15 -34.56 24.57
CA VAL A 38 -12.53 -34.11 24.88
C VAL A 38 -12.72 -33.85 26.38
N PRO A 39 -12.33 -34.75 27.31
CA PRO A 39 -12.47 -34.46 28.74
C PRO A 39 -11.56 -33.32 29.21
N GLU A 40 -10.38 -33.12 28.61
CA GLU A 40 -9.51 -31.97 28.93
C GLU A 40 -10.10 -30.64 28.43
N ILE A 41 -10.69 -30.64 27.22
CA ILE A 41 -11.40 -29.49 26.66
C ILE A 41 -12.65 -29.17 27.50
N GLU A 42 -13.41 -30.20 27.91
CA GLU A 42 -14.60 -30.04 28.75
C GLU A 42 -14.22 -29.55 30.16
N ALA A 43 -13.16 -30.06 30.77
CA ALA A 43 -12.62 -29.56 32.02
C ALA A 43 -12.16 -28.10 31.91
N SER A 44 -11.52 -27.74 30.79
CA SER A 44 -11.10 -26.37 30.48
C SER A 44 -12.29 -25.43 30.24
N ARG A 45 -13.33 -25.90 29.54
CA ARG A 45 -14.61 -25.18 29.36
C ARG A 45 -15.36 -25.01 30.68
N ALA A 46 -15.39 -26.04 31.55
CA ALA A 46 -16.02 -25.98 32.85
C ALA A 46 -15.30 -25.00 33.80
N LYS A 47 -13.97 -24.94 33.74
CA LYS A 47 -13.16 -23.89 34.41
C LYS A 47 -13.47 -22.50 33.84
N GLY A 48 -13.60 -22.40 32.51
CA GLY A 48 -13.98 -21.17 31.81
C GLY A 48 -15.41 -20.69 32.09
N ALA A 49 -16.35 -21.59 32.34
CA ALA A 49 -17.75 -21.29 32.63
C ALA A 49 -17.99 -20.80 34.07
N LYS A 50 -17.14 -21.22 35.03
CA LYS A 50 -17.17 -20.74 36.42
C LYS A 50 -16.63 -19.32 36.58
N ASN A 51 -15.75 -18.90 35.68
CA ASN A 51 -15.39 -17.49 35.58
C ASN A 51 -16.46 -16.81 34.74
N PRO A 52 -17.23 -15.83 35.28
CA PRO A 52 -18.15 -15.07 34.44
C PRO A 52 -17.33 -14.55 33.27
N SER A 53 -17.83 -14.80 32.05
CA SER A 53 -17.17 -14.44 30.80
C SER A 53 -16.45 -13.12 30.99
N LEU A 54 -15.11 -13.15 30.91
CA LEU A 54 -14.32 -11.94 30.95
C LEU A 54 -14.88 -11.08 29.83
N LYS A 55 -15.77 -10.13 30.15
CA LYS A 55 -16.18 -9.10 29.21
C LYS A 55 -14.84 -8.57 28.73
N PRO A 56 -14.50 -8.74 27.43
CA PRO A 56 -13.18 -8.38 26.97
C PRO A 56 -12.98 -6.96 27.44
N LYS A 57 -12.02 -6.77 28.36
CA LYS A 57 -11.67 -5.44 28.89
C LYS A 57 -10.91 -4.67 27.81
N SER A 58 -11.28 -4.86 26.55
CA SER A 58 -10.86 -4.06 25.43
C SER A 58 -11.69 -2.79 25.52
N ARG A 59 -11.25 -1.86 26.39
CA ARG A 59 -11.61 -0.47 26.17
C ARG A 59 -11.05 -0.14 24.79
N PRO A 60 -11.89 0.29 23.82
CA PRO A 60 -11.35 0.71 22.53
C PRO A 60 -10.31 1.79 22.81
N ALA A 61 -9.10 1.63 22.28
CA ALA A 61 -8.06 2.62 22.43
C ALA A 61 -8.58 3.98 21.93
N GLY A 62 -8.12 5.08 22.53
CA GLY A 62 -8.54 6.41 22.09
C GLY A 62 -8.23 6.64 20.60
N PHE A 63 -9.04 7.45 19.92
CA PHE A 63 -8.90 7.72 18.48
C PHE A 63 -7.48 8.15 18.08
N THR A 64 -6.86 9.01 18.89
CA THR A 64 -5.48 9.50 18.66
C THR A 64 -4.43 8.41 18.84
N THR A 65 -4.61 7.54 19.83
CA THR A 65 -3.75 6.38 20.04
C THR A 65 -3.86 5.41 18.88
N GLN A 66 -5.09 5.11 18.42
CA GLN A 66 -5.30 4.28 17.24
C GLN A 66 -4.61 4.89 16.02
N LEU A 67 -4.88 6.17 15.72
CA LEU A 67 -4.30 6.86 14.58
C LEU A 67 -2.76 6.81 14.58
N LYS A 68 -2.13 7.09 15.73
CA LYS A 68 -0.67 7.09 15.86
C LYS A 68 -0.07 5.70 15.62
N GLU A 69 -0.65 4.67 16.22
CA GLU A 69 -0.15 3.31 16.07
C GLU A 69 -0.34 2.79 14.64
N LEU A 70 -1.51 3.06 14.03
CA LEU A 70 -1.77 2.73 12.64
C LEU A 70 -0.82 3.47 11.69
N PHE A 71 -0.57 4.76 11.93
CA PHE A 71 0.38 5.55 11.13
C PHE A 71 1.81 4.99 11.22
N LEU A 72 2.30 4.71 12.44
CA LEU A 72 3.65 4.17 12.63
C LEU A 72 3.79 2.78 12.00
N ARG A 73 2.74 1.94 12.10
CA ARG A 73 2.68 0.64 11.44
C ARG A 73 2.76 0.79 9.93
N ASP A 74 1.90 1.62 9.35
CA ASP A 74 1.80 1.83 7.91
C ASP A 74 3.09 2.44 7.35
N PHE A 75 3.65 3.45 8.02
CA PHE A 75 4.92 4.06 7.63
C PHE A 75 6.07 3.03 7.66
N ARG A 76 6.14 2.21 8.71
CA ARG A 76 7.17 1.18 8.83
C ARG A 76 7.00 0.10 7.76
N ASP A 77 5.77 -0.31 7.46
CA ASP A 77 5.48 -1.27 6.40
C ASP A 77 5.94 -0.73 5.05
N THR A 78 5.58 0.51 4.72
CA THR A 78 6.01 1.15 3.47
C THR A 78 7.54 1.21 3.36
N VAL A 79 8.23 1.67 4.41
CA VAL A 79 9.72 1.78 4.40
C VAL A 79 10.41 0.41 4.34
N ARG A 80 9.83 -0.62 4.96
CA ARG A 80 10.38 -1.97 4.95
C ARG A 80 10.22 -2.64 3.59
N ASN A 81 9.16 -2.32 2.86
CA ASN A 81 8.88 -2.81 1.51
C ASN A 81 9.72 -2.09 0.44
N ARG A 82 11.06 -2.16 0.61
CA ARG A 82 12.07 -1.61 -0.31
C ARG A 82 11.89 -2.01 -1.78
N PRO A 83 11.59 -3.27 -2.17
CA PRO A 83 11.48 -3.60 -3.59
C PRO A 83 10.34 -2.86 -4.29
N VAL A 84 9.22 -2.67 -3.59
CA VAL A 84 8.07 -1.93 -4.12
C VAL A 84 8.41 -0.44 -4.25
N LEU A 85 9.05 0.14 -3.23
CA LEU A 85 9.51 1.53 -3.28
C LEU A 85 10.53 1.77 -4.39
N ILE A 86 11.51 0.89 -4.55
CA ILE A 86 12.53 0.98 -5.61
C ILE A 86 11.85 0.88 -6.97
N ALA A 87 10.99 -0.11 -7.19
CA ALA A 87 10.28 -0.27 -8.46
C ALA A 87 9.45 0.98 -8.80
N ARG A 88 8.74 1.54 -7.81
CA ARG A 88 7.97 2.78 -7.95
C ARG A 88 8.83 3.93 -8.46
N TYR A 89 9.95 4.22 -7.78
CA TYR A 89 10.84 5.31 -8.17
C TYR A 89 11.58 5.04 -9.48
N CYS A 90 11.97 3.79 -9.76
CA CYS A 90 12.61 3.42 -11.03
C CYS A 90 11.70 3.67 -12.22
N VAL A 91 10.44 3.21 -12.15
CA VAL A 91 9.46 3.44 -13.22
C VAL A 91 9.19 4.94 -13.39
N LEU A 92 9.02 5.67 -12.28
CA LEU A 92 8.82 7.12 -12.29
C LEU A 92 9.99 7.83 -12.98
N ILE A 93 11.24 7.51 -12.63
CA ILE A 93 12.43 8.15 -13.20
C ILE A 93 12.55 7.84 -14.69
N ILE A 94 12.42 6.56 -15.09
CA ILE A 94 12.56 6.14 -16.49
C ILE A 94 11.51 6.82 -17.37
N LEU A 95 10.25 6.86 -16.90
CA LEU A 95 9.15 7.46 -17.65
C LEU A 95 9.32 8.98 -17.78
N ASN A 96 9.70 9.68 -16.71
CA ASN A 96 9.98 11.11 -16.76
C ASN A 96 11.22 11.45 -17.58
N LEU A 97 12.22 10.55 -17.61
CA LEU A 97 13.37 10.69 -18.49
C LEU A 97 12.96 10.61 -19.97
N LEU A 98 12.12 9.62 -20.32
CA LEU A 98 11.59 9.47 -21.67
C LEU A 98 10.84 10.72 -22.11
N PHE A 99 9.91 11.22 -21.28
CA PHE A 99 9.19 12.46 -21.60
C PHE A 99 10.11 13.68 -21.67
N GLY A 100 11.10 13.78 -20.79
CA GLY A 100 12.11 14.83 -20.83
C GLY A 100 12.96 14.81 -22.10
N CYS A 101 13.27 13.63 -22.64
CA CYS A 101 13.96 13.49 -23.92
C CYS A 101 13.07 13.89 -25.12
N VAL A 102 11.78 13.58 -25.07
CA VAL A 102 10.82 13.94 -26.14
C VAL A 102 10.66 15.46 -26.25
N PHE A 103 10.58 16.17 -25.12
CA PHE A 103 10.43 17.64 -25.07
C PHE A 103 11.73 18.35 -24.68
N PHE A 104 12.88 17.80 -25.09
CA PHE A 104 14.18 18.33 -24.71
C PHE A 104 14.37 19.78 -25.16
N MET A 105 14.77 20.66 -24.24
CA MET A 105 14.97 22.11 -24.44
C MET A 105 13.78 22.88 -25.03
N ALA A 106 12.56 22.35 -24.96
CA ALA A 106 11.37 23.00 -25.51
C ALA A 106 11.07 24.39 -24.89
N GLY A 107 11.61 24.71 -23.71
CA GLY A 107 11.42 25.99 -23.01
C GLY A 107 12.60 26.97 -23.11
N SER A 108 13.51 26.80 -24.07
CA SER A 108 14.65 27.72 -24.24
C SER A 108 14.20 29.19 -24.23
N SER A 109 14.95 30.05 -23.52
CA SER A 109 14.61 31.46 -23.26
C SER A 109 14.40 32.26 -24.54
N GLN A 110 13.15 32.36 -24.99
CA GLN A 110 12.71 33.18 -26.11
C GLN A 110 11.88 34.37 -25.57
N SER A 111 11.92 35.52 -26.23
CA SER A 111 11.13 36.70 -25.85
C SER A 111 9.62 36.40 -25.91
N GLU A 112 8.80 37.11 -25.13
CA GLU A 112 7.34 36.94 -25.12
C GLU A 112 6.72 37.11 -26.52
N GLU A 113 7.27 38.02 -27.32
CA GLU A 113 6.89 38.26 -28.72
C GLU A 113 7.22 37.07 -29.64
N TYR A 114 8.25 36.29 -29.32
CA TYR A 114 8.63 35.11 -30.09
C TYR A 114 7.60 33.99 -29.95
N TRP A 115 7.08 33.76 -28.75
CA TRP A 115 6.05 32.74 -28.49
C TRP A 115 4.72 33.04 -29.19
N LEU A 116 4.40 34.32 -29.40
CA LEU A 116 3.19 34.76 -30.11
C LEU A 116 3.32 34.69 -31.64
N THR A 117 4.55 34.64 -32.15
CA THR A 117 4.83 34.69 -33.60
C THR A 117 5.22 33.31 -34.16
N ASN A 118 5.81 32.43 -33.34
CA ASN A 118 6.25 31.10 -33.72
C ASN A 118 5.37 29.99 -33.12
N ASP A 119 4.21 29.75 -33.74
CA ASP A 119 3.29 28.65 -33.35
C ASP A 119 3.98 27.28 -33.30
N ASN A 120 4.95 27.04 -34.19
CA ASN A 120 5.67 25.76 -34.28
C ASN A 120 6.52 25.43 -33.04
N GLU A 121 6.95 26.43 -32.27
CA GLU A 121 7.71 26.23 -31.03
C GLU A 121 6.83 26.31 -29.77
N PHE A 122 5.72 27.05 -29.84
CA PHE A 122 4.75 27.11 -28.75
C PHE A 122 4.06 25.76 -28.48
N ILE A 123 3.68 25.04 -29.55
CA ILE A 123 3.00 23.73 -29.46
C ILE A 123 3.79 22.71 -28.61
N PRO A 124 5.09 22.44 -28.85
CA PRO A 124 5.86 21.50 -28.04
C PRO A 124 6.08 21.98 -26.61
N TYR A 125 6.21 23.29 -26.37
CA TYR A 125 6.31 23.85 -25.02
C TYR A 125 5.03 23.60 -24.21
N TYR A 126 3.88 23.98 -24.76
CA TYR A 126 2.58 23.74 -24.13
C TYR A 126 2.28 22.23 -23.97
N GLY A 127 2.60 21.43 -24.99
CA GLY A 127 2.47 19.97 -24.96
C GLY A 127 3.32 19.33 -23.86
N GLY A 128 4.54 19.83 -23.64
CA GLY A 128 5.41 19.43 -22.53
C GLY A 128 4.80 19.76 -21.17
N MET A 129 4.31 21.00 -20.98
CA MET A 129 3.63 21.41 -19.74
C MET A 129 2.42 20.53 -19.42
N VAL A 130 1.53 20.31 -20.40
CA VAL A 130 0.34 19.47 -20.24
C VAL A 130 0.72 18.02 -19.94
N THR A 131 1.74 17.49 -20.61
CA THR A 131 2.25 16.13 -20.37
C THR A 131 2.77 15.96 -18.95
N VAL A 132 3.46 16.95 -18.40
CA VAL A 132 3.92 16.92 -16.99
C VAL A 132 2.73 16.92 -16.04
N CYS A 133 1.71 17.74 -16.28
CA CYS A 133 0.48 17.75 -15.48
C CYS A 133 -0.24 16.39 -15.52
N ILE A 134 -0.40 15.78 -16.70
CA ILE A 134 -1.03 14.46 -16.86
C ILE A 134 -0.23 13.39 -16.12
N ASN A 135 1.10 13.40 -16.24
CA ASN A 135 1.96 12.46 -15.52
C ASN A 135 1.84 12.62 -13.99
N ALA A 136 1.74 13.85 -13.50
CA ALA A 136 1.52 14.11 -12.07
C ALA A 136 0.20 13.52 -11.57
N MET A 137 -0.85 13.54 -12.40
CA MET A 137 -2.14 12.89 -12.12
C MET A 137 -2.10 11.36 -12.25
N MET A 138 -1.33 10.81 -13.17
CA MET A 138 -1.22 9.34 -13.30
C MET A 138 -0.36 8.70 -12.20
N GLY A 139 0.61 9.44 -11.66
CA GLY A 139 1.49 8.95 -10.60
C GLY A 139 0.76 8.59 -9.30
N SER A 140 -0.33 9.28 -8.97
CA SER A 140 -1.18 8.99 -7.80
C SER A 140 -1.93 7.65 -7.94
N ALA A 141 -2.47 7.37 -9.12
CA ALA A 141 -3.25 6.16 -9.39
C ALA A 141 -2.43 4.88 -9.18
N GLN A 142 -1.14 4.91 -9.53
CA GLN A 142 -0.25 3.73 -9.38
C GLN A 142 -0.09 3.32 -7.91
N GLY A 143 0.03 4.28 -6.99
CA GLY A 143 0.18 3.99 -5.55
C GLY A 143 -1.06 3.31 -4.97
N ALA A 144 -2.24 3.86 -5.26
CA ALA A 144 -3.51 3.31 -4.80
C ALA A 144 -3.79 1.90 -5.40
N ILE A 145 -3.56 1.72 -6.71
CA ILE A 145 -3.88 0.47 -7.40
C ILE A 145 -2.98 -0.70 -6.92
N LEU A 146 -1.68 -0.47 -6.74
CA LEU A 146 -0.73 -1.52 -6.40
C LEU A 146 -0.74 -1.89 -4.92
N GLY A 147 -0.93 -0.91 -4.02
CA GLY A 147 -0.86 -1.15 -2.58
C GLY A 147 -2.16 -1.63 -1.94
N TYR A 148 -3.30 -1.14 -2.45
CA TYR A 148 -4.60 -1.35 -1.79
C TYR A 148 -5.07 -2.81 -1.75
N PRO A 149 -4.94 -3.64 -2.81
CA PRO A 149 -5.42 -5.02 -2.79
C PRO A 149 -4.73 -5.88 -1.72
N ALA A 150 -3.43 -5.68 -1.51
CA ALA A 150 -2.66 -6.42 -0.51
C ALA A 150 -3.08 -6.07 0.93
N GLN A 151 -3.39 -4.79 1.19
CA GLN A 151 -3.76 -4.32 2.51
C GLN A 151 -5.25 -4.52 2.83
N ARG A 152 -6.10 -4.59 1.79
CA ARG A 152 -7.55 -4.79 1.92
C ARG A 152 -7.91 -6.05 2.70
N GLY A 153 -7.25 -7.18 2.45
CA GLY A 153 -7.54 -8.44 3.15
C GLY A 153 -7.30 -8.36 4.66
N ILE A 154 -6.22 -7.68 5.05
CA ILE A 154 -5.87 -7.45 6.46
C ILE A 154 -6.90 -6.52 7.10
N PHE A 155 -7.25 -5.43 6.41
CA PHE A 155 -8.26 -4.48 6.87
C PHE A 155 -9.62 -5.14 7.10
N LEU A 156 -10.13 -5.94 6.16
CA LEU A 156 -11.43 -6.62 6.32
C LEU A 156 -11.45 -7.56 7.54
N ARG A 157 -10.35 -8.28 7.78
CA ARG A 157 -10.22 -9.17 8.95
C ARG A 157 -10.18 -8.39 10.27
N GLU A 158 -9.43 -7.29 10.31
CA GLU A 158 -9.29 -6.44 11.50
C GLU A 158 -10.59 -5.66 11.79
N TYR A 159 -11.30 -5.23 10.73
CA TYR A 159 -12.61 -4.58 10.80
C TYR A 159 -13.70 -5.54 11.31
N ALA A 160 -13.75 -6.78 10.80
CA ALA A 160 -14.69 -7.80 11.28
C ALA A 160 -14.48 -8.14 12.76
N SER A 161 -13.25 -7.99 13.26
CA SER A 161 -12.89 -8.21 14.67
C SER A 161 -13.10 -6.98 15.56
N ASN A 162 -13.65 -5.87 15.02
CA ASN A 162 -13.87 -4.59 15.70
C ASN A 162 -12.61 -4.04 16.42
N MET A 163 -11.42 -4.27 15.85
CA MET A 163 -10.16 -3.84 16.48
C MET A 163 -9.92 -2.33 16.38
N TYR A 164 -10.36 -1.68 15.29
CA TYR A 164 -10.32 -0.22 15.11
C TYR A 164 -11.43 0.25 14.15
N SER A 165 -11.74 1.55 14.21
CA SER A 165 -12.72 2.19 13.32
C SER A 165 -12.11 2.46 11.94
N THR A 166 -12.93 2.50 10.89
CA THR A 166 -12.49 2.77 9.51
C THR A 166 -11.87 4.16 9.35
N ILE A 167 -12.36 5.15 10.10
CA ILE A 167 -11.91 6.56 10.00
C ILE A 167 -10.41 6.73 10.36
N PRO A 168 -9.92 6.29 11.54
CA PRO A 168 -8.50 6.44 11.88
C PRO A 168 -7.58 5.66 10.93
N TYR A 169 -8.05 4.56 10.33
CA TYR A 169 -7.29 3.83 9.31
C TYR A 169 -7.14 4.62 8.00
N MET A 170 -8.23 5.21 7.49
CA MET A 170 -8.13 6.00 6.26
C MET A 170 -7.27 7.26 6.47
N LEU A 171 -7.40 7.89 7.64
CA LEU A 171 -6.58 9.04 7.98
C LEU A 171 -5.10 8.68 8.14
N SER A 172 -4.76 7.55 8.78
CA SER A 172 -3.36 7.11 8.89
C SER A 172 -2.75 6.85 7.53
N LYS A 173 -3.50 6.23 6.61
CA LYS A 173 -3.07 5.98 5.23
C LYS A 173 -2.80 7.26 4.47
N MET A 174 -3.74 8.21 4.49
CA MET A 174 -3.55 9.52 3.86
C MET A 174 -2.29 10.22 4.38
N MET A 175 -2.07 10.23 5.71
CA MET A 175 -0.90 10.86 6.30
C MET A 175 0.43 10.22 5.88
N VAL A 176 0.46 8.92 5.59
CA VAL A 176 1.67 8.24 5.06
C VAL A 176 1.87 8.55 3.57
N GLU A 177 0.80 8.70 2.80
CA GLU A 177 0.88 9.00 1.37
C GLU A 177 1.30 10.43 1.07
N PHE A 178 0.91 11.42 1.89
CA PHE A 178 1.30 12.83 1.74
C PHE A 178 2.81 13.09 1.55
N PRO A 179 3.71 12.59 2.41
CA PRO A 179 5.15 12.82 2.23
C PRO A 179 5.70 12.06 1.02
N LEU A 180 5.14 10.89 0.69
CA LEU A 180 5.59 10.09 -0.46
C LEU A 180 5.20 10.76 -1.78
N SER A 181 3.97 11.29 -1.88
CA SER A 181 3.51 12.03 -3.06
C SER A 181 4.29 13.32 -3.28
N PHE A 182 4.72 13.98 -2.20
CA PHE A 182 5.59 15.15 -2.29
C PHE A 182 6.96 14.78 -2.89
N ILE A 183 7.57 13.68 -2.43
CA ILE A 183 8.85 13.20 -2.99
C ILE A 183 8.68 12.82 -4.46
N ASP A 184 7.61 12.11 -4.83
CA ASP A 184 7.32 11.75 -6.22
C ASP A 184 7.23 12.98 -7.12
N SER A 185 6.48 14.00 -6.67
CA SER A 185 6.32 15.27 -7.39
C SER A 185 7.64 16.02 -7.51
N LEU A 186 8.45 16.01 -6.45
CA LEU A 186 9.79 16.64 -6.46
C LEU A 186 10.71 15.97 -7.48
N VAL A 187 10.76 14.63 -7.50
CA VAL A 187 11.60 13.88 -8.45
C VAL A 187 11.14 14.11 -9.89
N GLN A 188 9.83 14.07 -10.12
CA GLN A 188 9.25 14.34 -11.44
C GLN A 188 9.63 15.75 -11.95
N VAL A 189 9.41 16.78 -11.14
CA VAL A 189 9.70 18.16 -11.53
C VAL A 189 11.21 18.39 -11.65
N LEU A 190 12.03 17.80 -10.78
CA LEU A 190 13.49 17.87 -10.88
C LEU A 190 14.02 17.28 -12.20
N ILE A 191 13.40 16.22 -12.72
CA ILE A 191 13.82 15.62 -13.99
C ILE A 191 13.34 16.48 -15.17
N THR A 192 12.04 16.81 -15.19
CA THR A 192 11.40 17.49 -16.32
C THR A 192 11.77 18.97 -16.43
N TYR A 193 11.90 19.68 -15.31
CA TYR A 193 12.28 21.10 -15.28
C TYR A 193 13.65 21.35 -15.91
N PHE A 194 14.65 20.53 -15.55
CA PHE A 194 16.01 20.69 -16.07
C PHE A 194 16.16 20.24 -17.53
N MET A 195 15.45 19.19 -17.97
CA MET A 195 15.53 18.74 -19.36
C MET A 195 14.73 19.60 -20.33
N MET A 196 13.52 20.03 -19.95
CA MET A 196 12.67 20.85 -20.81
C MET A 196 13.04 22.34 -20.74
N ASN A 197 13.84 22.73 -19.73
CA ASN A 197 14.22 24.12 -19.46
C ASN A 197 13.00 25.03 -19.24
N PHE A 198 12.10 24.63 -18.34
CA PHE A 198 10.89 25.41 -18.08
C PHE A 198 11.21 26.77 -17.46
N GLN A 199 10.49 27.79 -17.91
CA GLN A 199 10.57 29.13 -17.35
C GLN A 199 9.76 29.23 -16.05
N GLY A 200 10.26 29.99 -15.07
CA GLY A 200 9.56 30.27 -13.81
C GLY A 200 10.27 29.72 -12.56
N ASN A 201 9.63 29.84 -11.40
CA ASN A 201 10.22 29.33 -10.16
C ASN A 201 9.98 27.83 -10.02
N PHE A 202 11.05 27.07 -9.80
CA PHE A 202 11.00 25.64 -9.52
C PHE A 202 10.00 25.27 -8.42
N PHE A 203 9.91 26.09 -7.36
CA PHE A 203 9.00 25.82 -6.25
C PHE A 203 7.53 25.84 -6.65
N TYR A 204 7.14 26.75 -7.56
CA TYR A 204 5.76 26.79 -8.06
C TYR A 204 5.44 25.56 -8.89
N TRP A 205 6.38 25.10 -9.72
CA TRP A 205 6.22 23.86 -10.49
C TRP A 205 6.07 22.62 -9.60
N VAL A 206 6.85 22.52 -8.53
CA VAL A 206 6.71 21.42 -7.54
C VAL A 206 5.35 21.50 -6.85
N LEU A 207 4.92 22.70 -6.43
CA LEU A 207 3.66 22.87 -5.71
C LEU A 207 2.45 22.58 -6.59
N THR A 208 2.44 23.02 -7.86
CA THR A 208 1.35 22.73 -8.80
C THR A 208 1.27 21.23 -9.10
N ALA A 209 2.40 20.58 -9.38
CA ALA A 209 2.44 19.14 -9.60
C ALA A 209 1.95 18.35 -8.38
N TRP A 210 2.34 18.77 -7.18
CA TRP A 210 1.93 18.13 -5.94
C TRP A 210 0.44 18.31 -5.63
N VAL A 211 -0.10 19.53 -5.80
CA VAL A 211 -1.53 19.79 -5.61
C VAL A 211 -2.38 18.98 -6.61
N LEU A 212 -1.94 18.90 -7.87
CA LEU A 212 -2.60 18.05 -8.88
C LEU A 212 -2.57 16.58 -8.48
N ASN A 213 -1.44 16.08 -8.01
CA ASN A 213 -1.31 14.70 -7.54
C ASN A 213 -2.29 14.41 -6.39
N ILE A 214 -2.35 15.28 -5.37
CA ILE A 214 -3.27 15.13 -4.23
C ILE A 214 -4.72 15.19 -4.68
N SER A 215 -5.07 16.11 -5.59
CA SER A 215 -6.44 16.23 -6.08
C SER A 215 -6.93 14.94 -6.75
N SER A 216 -6.03 14.26 -7.46
CA SER A 216 -6.33 12.96 -8.07
C SER A 216 -6.43 11.81 -7.07
N VAL A 217 -5.74 11.86 -5.93
CA VAL A 217 -5.88 10.85 -4.86
C VAL A 217 -7.21 11.00 -4.13
N SER A 218 -7.71 12.23 -4.03
CA SER A 218 -8.95 12.53 -3.30
C SER A 218 -10.24 12.17 -4.05
N LEU A 219 -10.14 11.87 -5.35
CA LEU A 219 -11.26 11.62 -6.26
C LEU A 219 -11.42 10.13 -6.55
#